data_AF-A0A162N2E7-F1
#
_entry.id   AF-A0A162N2E7-F1
#
_cell.length_a   1.000
_cell.length_b   1.000
_cell.length_c   1.000
_cell.angle_alpha   90.00
_cell.angle_beta   90.00
_cell.angle_gamma   90.00
#
_symmetry.space_group_name_H-M   'P 1'
#
loop_
_entity.id
_entity.type
_entity.pdbx_description
1 polymer ?
#
loop_
_entity_poly.entity_id
_entity_poly.type
_entity_poly.pdbx_seq_one_letter_code
_entity_poly.pdbx_strand_id
1 'polypeptide(L)'
;IYCEHHSCHHDGHPLMLPSIYAYELHYEAKHLNTCSVCEKVFPSSHWLQLHLDEFHDVLKKIQKERGEKIYACYVEGCQKRFIDPRLRRLHLIDKHHYPKYFPFDIVLTG
;
A
#
# COMPACT_ATOMS: atom_id res chain seq x y z
N ILE A 1 6.97 20.50 -17.89
CA ILE A 1 6.27 20.50 -16.58
C ILE A 1 7.17 19.77 -15.60
N TYR A 2 7.28 20.21 -14.36
CA TYR A 2 8.23 19.66 -13.40
C TYR A 2 7.50 18.98 -12.24
N CYS A 3 8.03 17.87 -11.76
CA CYS A 3 7.64 17.33 -10.46
C CYS A 3 8.62 17.80 -9.39
N GLU A 4 8.14 18.60 -8.43
CA GLU A 4 8.95 19.21 -7.38
C GLU A 4 9.22 18.27 -6.18
N HIS A 5 8.68 17.05 -6.19
CA HIS A 5 8.94 16.07 -5.14
C HIS A 5 10.40 15.62 -5.14
N HIS A 6 11.08 15.71 -3.99
CA HIS A 6 12.51 15.38 -3.87
C HIS A 6 12.81 13.92 -4.27
N SER A 7 11.88 13.00 -3.99
CA SER A 7 11.94 11.59 -4.40
C SER A 7 11.91 11.37 -5.92
N CYS A 8 11.52 12.38 -6.69
CA CYS A 8 11.43 12.34 -8.15
C CYS A 8 12.56 13.09 -8.85
N HIS A 9 13.56 13.58 -8.12
CA HIS A 9 14.69 14.25 -8.75
C HIS A 9 15.62 13.23 -9.43
N HIS A 10 16.05 13.54 -10.66
CA HIS A 10 17.08 12.79 -11.38
C HIS A 10 18.34 13.65 -11.39
N ASP A 11 19.47 13.11 -10.93
CA ASP A 11 20.75 13.83 -10.80
C ASP A 11 20.65 15.15 -10.02
N GLY A 12 19.78 15.21 -9.00
CA GLY A 12 19.58 16.40 -8.17
C GLY A 12 18.72 17.49 -8.80
N HIS A 13 18.08 17.21 -9.94
CA HIS A 13 17.17 18.14 -10.61
C HIS A 13 15.73 17.60 -10.69
N PRO A 14 14.70 18.48 -10.57
CA PRO A 14 13.30 18.07 -10.72
C PRO A 14 13.07 17.34 -12.04
N LEU A 15 12.37 16.20 -12.01
CA LEU A 15 12.04 15.46 -13.22
C LEU A 15 11.21 16.33 -14.17
N MET A 16 11.74 16.51 -15.37
CA MET A 16 11.07 17.17 -16.48
C MET A 16 10.16 16.20 -17.23
N LEU A 17 8.89 16.58 -17.35
CA LEU A 17 7.87 15.84 -18.09
C LEU A 17 7.44 16.64 -19.33
N PRO A 18 7.34 15.98 -20.50
CA PRO A 18 7.18 16.64 -21.80
C PRO A 18 5.76 17.18 -22.07
N SER A 19 4.76 16.75 -21.30
CA SER A 19 3.36 17.17 -21.46
C SER A 19 2.57 17.06 -20.16
N ILE A 20 1.38 17.67 -20.12
CA ILE A 20 0.44 17.54 -18.99
C ILE A 20 0.07 16.07 -18.79
N TYR A 21 -0.26 15.37 -19.88
CA TYR A 21 -0.60 13.95 -19.84
C TYR A 21 0.54 13.09 -19.27
N ALA A 22 1.80 13.36 -19.65
CA ALA A 22 2.95 12.67 -19.07
C ALA A 22 3.10 12.94 -17.56
N TYR A 23 2.78 14.15 -17.12
CA TYR A 23 2.78 14.50 -15.71
C TYR A 23 1.66 13.81 -14.93
N GLU A 24 0.45 13.72 -15.47
CA GLU A 24 -0.66 12.99 -14.86
C GLU A 24 -0.31 11.51 -14.66
N LEU A 25 0.20 10.84 -15.71
CA LEU A 25 0.65 9.43 -15.60
C LEU A 25 1.76 9.25 -14.56
N HIS A 26 2.72 10.18 -14.50
CA HIS A 26 3.76 10.16 -13.47
C HIS A 26 3.16 10.30 -12.07
N TYR A 27 2.25 11.25 -11.88
CA TYR A 27 1.62 11.52 -10.60
C TYR A 27 0.79 10.34 -10.11
N GLU A 28 -0.03 9.76 -10.99
CA GLU A 28 -0.81 8.55 -10.72
C GLU A 28 0.09 7.38 -10.30
N ALA A 29 1.22 7.20 -10.98
CA ALA A 29 2.13 6.09 -10.71
C ALA A 29 3.02 6.29 -9.47
N LYS A 30 3.31 7.52 -9.05
CA LYS A 30 4.34 7.82 -8.03
C LYS A 30 3.84 8.54 -6.79
N HIS A 31 2.71 9.25 -6.87
CA HIS A 31 2.27 10.17 -5.82
C HIS A 31 0.84 9.93 -5.35
N LEU A 32 -0.01 9.35 -6.22
CA LEU A 32 -1.44 9.23 -5.93
C LEU A 32 -1.74 8.37 -4.68
N ASN A 33 -0.99 7.29 -4.49
CA ASN A 33 -1.21 6.33 -3.40
C ASN A 33 -0.08 6.39 -2.38
N THR A 34 0.35 7.60 -2.01
CA THR A 34 1.40 7.82 -1.02
C THR A 34 0.81 7.95 0.38
N CYS A 35 1.41 7.24 1.34
CA CYS A 35 1.07 7.39 2.76
C CYS A 35 1.56 8.74 3.27
N SER A 36 0.66 9.57 3.79
CA SER A 36 0.98 10.90 4.33
C SER A 36 1.78 10.86 5.64
N VAL A 37 1.89 9.70 6.29
CA VAL A 37 2.59 9.54 7.58
C VAL A 37 4.02 9.05 7.40
N CYS A 38 4.28 8.16 6.43
CA CYS A 38 5.60 7.53 6.24
C CYS A 38 6.13 7.59 4.80
N GLU A 39 5.44 8.32 3.92
CA GLU A 39 5.86 8.61 2.53
C GLU A 39 6.04 7.38 1.61
N LYS A 40 5.62 6.19 2.06
CA LYS A 40 5.59 4.99 1.23
C LYS A 40 4.55 5.10 0.13
N VAL A 41 4.91 4.67 -1.07
CA VAL A 41 4.05 4.69 -2.26
C VAL A 41 3.51 3.30 -2.51
N PHE A 42 2.20 3.17 -2.71
CA PHE A 42 1.52 1.89 -2.91
C PHE A 42 0.99 1.74 -4.34
N PRO A 43 0.76 0.50 -4.83
CA PRO A 43 0.28 0.30 -6.20
C PRO A 43 -1.16 0.77 -6.45
N SER A 44 -1.98 0.86 -5.39
CA SER A 44 -3.37 1.30 -5.48
C SER A 44 -3.85 1.91 -4.17
N SER A 45 -5.00 2.58 -4.22
CA SER A 45 -5.66 3.16 -3.04
C SER A 45 -6.01 2.09 -2.01
N HIS A 46 -6.40 0.88 -2.45
CA HIS A 46 -6.68 -0.25 -1.57
C HIS A 46 -5.45 -0.69 -0.77
N TRP A 47 -4.28 -0.78 -1.41
CA TRP A 47 -3.03 -1.12 -0.70
C TRP A 47 -2.65 -0.04 0.31
N LEU A 48 -2.79 1.23 -0.05
CA LEU A 48 -2.60 2.34 0.87
C LEU A 48 -3.57 2.24 2.07
N GLN A 49 -4.84 1.94 1.84
CA GLN A 49 -5.82 1.78 2.92
C GLN A 49 -5.50 0.61 3.84
N LEU A 50 -5.12 -0.55 3.30
CA LEU A 50 -4.64 -1.67 4.12
C LEU A 50 -3.43 -1.28 4.99
N HIS A 51 -2.52 -0.49 4.44
CA HIS A 51 -1.36 0.01 5.18
C HIS A 51 -1.77 0.96 6.31
N LEU A 52 -2.63 1.94 6.01
CA LEU A 52 -3.14 2.88 7.01
C LEU A 52 -3.85 2.13 8.15
N ASP A 53 -4.74 1.20 7.82
CA ASP A 53 -5.46 0.37 8.78
C ASP A 53 -4.51 -0.45 9.68
N GLU A 54 -3.41 -0.97 9.15
CA GLU A 54 -2.52 -1.88 9.89
C GLU A 54 -1.43 -1.15 10.68
N PHE A 55 -0.99 0.02 10.23
CA PHE A 55 0.20 0.70 10.76
C PHE A 55 -0.06 2.09 11.32
N HIS A 56 -1.16 2.75 10.92
CA HIS A 56 -1.43 4.14 11.29
C HIS A 56 -2.81 4.36 11.94
N ASP A 57 -3.70 3.36 11.94
CA ASP A 57 -4.98 3.41 12.65
C ASP A 57 -4.83 3.00 14.12
N VAL A 58 -4.95 3.98 15.01
CA VAL A 58 -4.89 3.80 16.47
C VAL A 58 -6.00 2.88 16.99
N LEU A 59 -7.20 2.93 16.40
CA LEU A 59 -8.31 2.08 16.81
C LEU A 59 -8.03 0.61 16.45
N LYS A 60 -7.49 0.35 15.26
CA LYS A 60 -7.05 -1.00 14.85
C LYS A 60 -5.93 -1.52 15.74
N LYS A 61 -5.01 -0.65 16.16
CA LYS A 61 -3.97 -1.03 17.14
C LYS A 61 -4.60 -1.52 18.46
N ILE A 62 -5.58 -0.79 19.00
CA ILE A 62 -6.29 -1.19 20.23
C ILE A 62 -7.08 -2.50 20.02
N GLN A 63 -7.76 -2.66 18.89
CA GLN A 63 -8.45 -3.91 18.53
C GLN A 63 -7.48 -5.10 18.48
N LYS A 64 -6.29 -4.90 17.90
CA LYS A 64 -5.24 -5.92 17.86
C LYS A 64 -4.78 -6.30 19.27
N GLU A 65 -4.55 -5.33 20.15
CA GLU A 65 -4.17 -5.56 21.55
C GLU A 65 -5.23 -6.34 22.33
N ARG A 66 -6.51 -6.22 21.93
CA ARG A 66 -7.63 -7.02 22.45
C ARG A 66 -7.76 -8.42 21.83
N GLY A 67 -6.90 -8.78 20.89
CA GLY A 67 -6.93 -10.06 20.18
C GLY A 67 -7.96 -10.14 19.05
N GLU A 68 -8.45 -8.99 18.55
CA GLU A 68 -9.39 -8.95 17.44
C GLU A 68 -8.70 -9.18 16.07
N LYS A 69 -9.49 -9.59 15.08
CA LYS A 69 -9.01 -9.86 13.72
C LYS A 69 -8.95 -8.56 12.91
N ILE A 70 -7.79 -7.93 12.86
CA ILE A 70 -7.60 -6.65 12.18
C ILE A 70 -7.06 -6.76 10.76
N TYR A 71 -6.37 -7.86 10.43
CA TYR A 71 -5.68 -8.03 9.15
C TYR A 71 -6.66 -8.43 8.06
N ALA A 72 -7.07 -7.47 7.21
CA ALA A 72 -7.99 -7.73 6.11
C ALA A 72 -7.31 -8.51 4.97
N CYS A 73 -8.11 -9.30 4.23
CA CYS A 73 -7.67 -9.95 3.00
C CYS A 73 -7.26 -8.90 1.94
N TYR A 74 -6.30 -9.26 1.08
CA TYR A 74 -5.85 -8.38 0.00
C TYR A 74 -6.83 -8.30 -1.17
N VAL A 75 -7.70 -9.28 -1.33
CA VAL A 75 -8.65 -9.30 -2.45
C VAL A 75 -9.86 -8.42 -2.10
N GLU A 76 -10.10 -7.39 -2.91
CA GLU A 76 -11.29 -6.54 -2.80
C GLU A 76 -12.57 -7.39 -2.88
N GLY A 77 -13.53 -7.09 -2.01
CA GLY A 77 -14.76 -7.89 -1.85
C GLY A 77 -14.61 -9.12 -0.95
N CYS A 78 -13.40 -9.56 -0.60
CA CYS A 78 -13.22 -10.61 0.39
C CYS A 78 -13.31 -10.06 1.82
N GLN A 79 -14.34 -10.47 2.56
CA GLN A 79 -14.61 -9.96 3.91
C GLN A 79 -13.81 -10.66 5.02
N LYS A 80 -12.89 -11.57 4.68
CA LYS A 80 -12.11 -12.31 5.67
C LYS A 80 -11.09 -11.38 6.35
N ARG A 81 -11.02 -11.48 7.67
CA ARG A 81 -10.02 -10.84 8.52
C ARG A 81 -9.30 -11.87 9.37
N PHE A 82 -8.06 -11.57 9.74
CA PHE A 82 -7.16 -12.49 10.44
C PHE A 82 -6.57 -11.84 11.68
N ILE A 83 -6.19 -12.66 12.66
CA ILE A 83 -5.51 -12.20 13.88
C ILE A 83 -4.01 -11.99 13.65
N ASP A 84 -3.43 -12.62 12.62
CA ASP A 84 -2.02 -12.54 12.29
C ASP A 84 -1.79 -12.55 10.77
N PRO A 85 -0.80 -11.81 10.23
CA PRO A 85 -0.49 -11.78 8.80
C PRO A 85 -0.16 -13.14 8.18
N ARG A 86 0.40 -14.09 8.95
CA ARG A 86 0.67 -15.46 8.47
C ARG A 86 -0.61 -16.19 8.10
N LEU A 87 -1.67 -16.04 8.89
CA LEU A 87 -2.97 -16.67 8.59
C LEU A 87 -3.62 -16.03 7.36
N ARG A 88 -3.49 -14.72 7.21
CA ARG A 88 -3.90 -14.02 5.98
C ARG A 88 -3.17 -14.58 4.76
N ARG A 89 -1.84 -14.73 4.84
CA ARG A 89 -1.03 -15.30 3.75
C ARG A 89 -1.52 -16.69 3.37
N LEU A 90 -1.75 -17.57 4.34
CA LEU A 90 -2.28 -18.92 4.07
C LEU A 90 -3.64 -18.84 3.35
N HIS A 91 -4.55 -17.99 3.82
CA HIS A 91 -5.83 -17.79 3.15
C HIS A 91 -5.69 -17.29 1.70
N LEU A 92 -4.79 -16.34 1.45
CA LEU A 92 -4.54 -15.81 0.11
C LEU A 92 -4.01 -16.89 -0.82
N ILE A 93 -3.13 -17.77 -0.34
CA ILE A 93 -2.62 -18.91 -1.11
C ILE A 93 -3.73 -19.94 -1.33
N ASP A 94 -4.45 -20.34 -0.29
CA ASP A 94 -5.38 -21.47 -0.35
C ASP A 94 -6.72 -21.14 -1.02
N LYS A 95 -7.21 -19.89 -0.90
CA LYS A 95 -8.53 -19.46 -1.39
C LYS A 95 -8.46 -18.54 -2.58
N HIS A 96 -7.41 -17.72 -2.67
CA HIS A 96 -7.22 -16.78 -3.77
C HIS A 96 -6.07 -17.20 -4.70
N HIS A 97 -5.44 -18.35 -4.46
CA HIS A 97 -4.38 -18.92 -5.31
C HIS A 97 -3.20 -17.98 -5.55
N TYR A 98 -2.91 -17.11 -4.57
CA TYR A 98 -1.74 -16.25 -4.64
C TYR A 98 -0.47 -17.11 -4.75
N PRO A 99 0.48 -16.75 -5.62
CA PRO A 99 1.76 -17.43 -5.68
C PRO A 99 2.49 -17.35 -4.34
N LYS A 100 3.21 -18.41 -3.95
CA LYS A 100 3.96 -18.44 -2.68
C LYS A 100 5.04 -17.35 -2.60
N TYR A 101 5.53 -16.91 -3.76
CA TYR A 101 6.55 -15.87 -3.94
C TYR A 101 5.96 -14.45 -4.07
N PHE A 102 4.64 -14.29 -3.95
CA PHE A 102 4.04 -12.95 -3.90
C PHE A 102 4.63 -12.15 -2.72
N PRO A 103 4.92 -10.85 -2.89
CA PRO A 103 5.42 -9.98 -1.82
C PRO A 103 4.32 -9.69 -0.79
N PHE A 104 4.09 -10.62 0.14
CA PHE A 104 3.08 -10.48 1.19
C PHE A 104 3.39 -9.40 2.24
N ASP A 105 4.56 -8.79 2.15
CA ASP A 105 4.99 -7.63 2.94
C ASP A 105 4.67 -6.30 2.26
N ILE A 106 4.02 -6.28 1.08
CA ILE A 106 3.69 -5.04 0.35
C ILE A 106 2.90 -4.02 1.20
N VAL A 107 2.03 -4.47 2.10
CA VAL A 107 1.29 -3.59 3.03
C VAL A 107 2.22 -2.88 4.02
N LEU A 108 3.39 -3.46 4.30
CA LEU A 108 4.44 -2.85 5.11
C LEU A 108 5.40 -2.02 4.25
N THR A 109 5.79 -2.47 3.06
CA THR A 109 6.90 -1.87 2.30
C THR A 109 6.49 -0.70 1.40
N GLY A 110 5.23 -0.65 0.96
CA GLY A 110 4.89 0.10 -0.25
C GLY A 110 5.08 -0.79 -1.48
#